data_AF-J3IUJ1-F1
#
_entry.id   AF-J3IUJ1-F1
#
_cell.length_a   1.000
_cell.length_b   1.000
_cell.length_c   1.000
_cell.angle_alpha   90.00
_cell.angle_beta   90.00
_cell.angle_gamma   90.00
#
_symmetry.space_group_name_H-M   'P 1'
#
loop_
_entity.id
_entity.type
_entity.pdbx_description
1 polymer ?
#
loop_
_entity_poly.entity_id
_entity_poly.type
_entity_poly.pdbx_seq_one_letter_code
_entity_poly.pdbx_strand_id
1 'polypeptide(L)'
;MNALNQAHCEACRADAPKVTDDELAELIREIPDWNIEVRDGHMELERVFLFKNFKHALAFTNAVGEIAEAEGHHPGLLTEWGKVTVTWWSHSIKGLHRNDFIMCARTDKVAETAEGRK
;
A
#
# COMPACT_ATOMS: atom_id res chain seq x y z
N MET A 1 -9.14 -13.69 6.02
CA MET A 1 -8.17 -13.95 4.93
C MET A 1 -8.76 -13.30 3.70
N ASN A 2 -8.03 -12.41 3.04
CA ASN A 2 -8.49 -11.66 1.88
C ASN A 2 -7.71 -12.18 0.66
N ALA A 3 -8.39 -12.47 -0.44
CA ALA A 3 -7.79 -13.04 -1.66
C ALA A 3 -6.65 -12.17 -2.25
N LEU A 4 -6.63 -10.86 -1.98
CA LEU A 4 -5.61 -9.95 -2.50
C LEU A 4 -4.21 -10.23 -1.96
N ASN A 5 -4.07 -10.67 -0.70
CA ASN A 5 -2.73 -10.84 -0.12
C ASN A 5 -1.99 -12.08 -0.66
N GLN A 6 -2.69 -12.96 -1.38
CA GLN A 6 -2.11 -14.14 -2.05
C GLN A 6 -1.86 -13.90 -3.54
N ALA A 7 -2.38 -12.82 -4.11
CA ALA A 7 -2.15 -12.46 -5.50
C ALA A 7 -0.74 -11.89 -5.68
N HIS A 8 -0.12 -12.15 -6.84
CA HIS A 8 1.17 -11.58 -7.23
C HIS A 8 0.95 -10.32 -8.06
N CYS A 9 1.84 -9.34 -7.93
CA CYS A 9 1.83 -8.16 -8.76
C CYS A 9 2.16 -8.53 -10.21
N GLU A 10 1.38 -7.97 -11.14
CA GLU A 10 1.71 -8.05 -12.56
C GLU A 10 2.61 -6.88 -12.92
N ALA A 11 3.63 -7.09 -13.77
CA ALA A 11 4.53 -6.01 -14.16
C ALA A 11 3.74 -4.83 -14.74
N CYS A 12 3.73 -3.70 -14.03
CA CYS A 12 2.94 -2.54 -14.42
C CYS A 12 3.59 -1.87 -15.64
N ARG A 13 3.12 -2.23 -16.83
CA ARG A 13 3.51 -1.56 -18.08
C ARG A 13 2.81 -0.20 -18.20
N ALA A 14 3.35 0.67 -19.04
CA ALA A 14 2.78 2.01 -19.26
C ALA A 14 1.35 1.98 -19.85
N ASP A 15 0.95 0.85 -20.44
CA ASP A 15 -0.37 0.59 -21.00
C ASP A 15 -1.28 -0.24 -20.08
N ALA A 16 -0.85 -0.52 -18.84
CA ALA A 16 -1.68 -1.25 -17.89
C ALA A 16 -2.98 -0.47 -17.59
N PRO A 17 -4.14 -1.14 -17.57
CA PRO A 17 -5.41 -0.46 -17.31
C PRO A 17 -5.47 0.00 -15.86
N LYS A 18 -5.95 1.23 -15.64
CA LYS A 18 -6.40 1.63 -14.30
C LYS A 18 -7.57 0.76 -13.87
N VAL A 19 -7.73 0.56 -12.56
CA VAL A 19 -8.96 -0.03 -12.03
C VAL A 19 -10.16 0.80 -12.49
N THR A 20 -11.22 0.12 -12.89
CA THR A 20 -12.51 0.74 -13.22
C THR A 20 -13.24 1.18 -11.95
N ASP A 21 -14.28 2.01 -12.08
CA ASP A 21 -15.10 2.45 -10.92
C ASP A 21 -15.77 1.25 -10.21
N ASP A 22 -16.21 0.24 -10.97
CA ASP A 22 -16.80 -0.99 -10.42
C ASP A 22 -15.75 -1.82 -9.67
N GLU A 23 -14.55 -2.00 -10.24
CA GLU A 23 -13.45 -2.70 -9.56
C GLU A 23 -13.00 -1.97 -8.31
N LEU A 24 -12.90 -0.64 -8.37
CA LEU A 24 -12.55 0.19 -7.22
C LEU A 24 -13.54 -0.02 -6.07
N ALA A 25 -14.84 -0.01 -6.38
CA ALA A 25 -15.91 -0.17 -5.40
C ALA A 25 -15.86 -1.53 -4.68
N GLU A 26 -15.39 -2.59 -5.35
CA GLU A 26 -15.20 -3.91 -4.76
C GLU A 26 -13.87 -4.02 -4.01
N LEU A 27 -12.76 -3.60 -4.63
CA LEU A 27 -11.42 -3.74 -4.08
C LEU A 27 -11.20 -2.91 -2.81
N ILE A 28 -11.82 -1.73 -2.69
CA ILE A 28 -11.66 -0.89 -1.50
C ILE A 28 -12.26 -1.55 -0.24
N ARG A 29 -13.28 -2.40 -0.39
CA ARG A 29 -13.90 -3.13 0.74
C ARG A 29 -12.97 -4.17 1.34
N GLU A 30 -12.01 -4.64 0.55
CA GLU A 30 -11.03 -5.63 0.95
C GLU A 30 -9.86 -5.01 1.76
N ILE A 31 -9.73 -3.67 1.74
CA ILE A 31 -8.69 -2.90 2.45
C ILE A 31 -9.32 -1.73 3.26
N PRO A 32 -10.23 -2.02 4.21
CA PRO A 32 -11.15 -1.03 4.80
C PRO A 32 -10.48 0.10 5.59
N ASP A 33 -9.21 -0.06 5.97
CA ASP A 33 -8.46 0.94 6.72
C ASP A 33 -7.62 1.89 5.83
N TRP A 34 -7.66 1.68 4.51
CA TRP A 34 -6.95 2.50 3.53
C TRP A 34 -7.88 3.59 2.97
N ASN A 35 -7.34 4.79 2.80
CA ASN A 35 -8.06 5.93 2.26
C ASN A 35 -7.67 6.16 0.80
N ILE A 36 -8.61 6.65 0.00
CA ILE A 36 -8.33 7.16 -1.35
C ILE A 36 -8.00 8.64 -1.22
N GLU A 37 -6.78 9.00 -1.57
CA GLU A 37 -6.31 10.38 -1.63
C GLU A 37 -6.18 10.82 -3.09
N VAL A 38 -6.45 12.09 -3.39
CA VAL A 38 -6.28 12.65 -4.74
C VAL A 38 -5.17 13.70 -4.72
N ARG A 39 -4.08 13.42 -5.42
CA ARG A 39 -2.91 14.29 -5.53
C ARG A 39 -2.56 14.49 -6.99
N ASP A 40 -2.25 15.72 -7.38
CA ASP A 40 -1.88 16.07 -8.75
C ASP A 40 -2.79 15.45 -9.84
N GLY A 41 -4.09 15.38 -9.55
CA GLY A 41 -5.11 14.84 -10.47
C GLY A 41 -5.17 13.31 -10.59
N HIS A 42 -4.55 12.55 -9.69
CA HIS A 42 -4.67 11.08 -9.66
C HIS A 42 -4.94 10.54 -8.26
N MET A 43 -5.56 9.35 -8.21
CA MET A 43 -5.88 8.64 -6.97
C MET A 43 -4.67 7.84 -6.48
N GLU A 44 -4.50 7.84 -5.16
CA GLU A 44 -3.50 7.09 -4.40
C GLU A 44 -4.18 6.41 -3.20
N LEU A 45 -3.67 5.27 -2.74
CA LEU A 45 -4.15 4.59 -1.54
C LEU A 45 -3.22 4.88 -0.37
N GLU A 46 -3.72 5.47 0.70
CA GLU A 46 -2.91 5.89 1.85
C GLU A 46 -3.42 5.31 3.16
N ARG A 47 -2.47 4.86 4.01
CA ARG A 47 -2.74 4.49 5.39
C ARG A 47 -1.63 4.95 6.32
N VAL A 48 -2.02 5.39 7.51
CA VAL A 48 -1.12 5.78 8.59
C VAL A 48 -1.01 4.67 9.64
N PHE A 49 0.22 4.21 9.89
CA PHE A 49 0.54 3.20 10.88
C PHE A 49 1.26 3.84 12.08
N LEU A 50 0.60 3.89 13.24
CA LEU A 50 1.15 4.38 14.51
C LEU A 50 2.00 3.35 15.28
N PHE A 51 3.06 3.83 15.93
CA PHE A 51 4.03 3.06 16.70
C PHE A 51 4.43 3.76 18.01
N LYS A 52 5.02 3.01 18.95
CA LYS A 52 5.51 3.49 20.25
C LYS A 52 6.68 4.45 20.14
N ASN A 53 7.57 4.26 19.17
CA ASN A 53 8.76 5.08 18.98
C ASN A 53 9.24 5.00 17.52
N PHE A 54 10.28 5.77 17.20
CA PHE A 54 10.88 5.79 15.85
C PHE A 54 11.53 4.47 15.44
N LYS A 55 12.14 3.71 16.38
CA LYS A 55 12.78 2.43 16.07
C LYS A 55 11.76 1.42 15.50
N HIS A 56 10.59 1.30 16.11
CA HIS A 56 9.53 0.42 15.62
C HIS A 56 8.95 0.89 14.29
N ALA A 57 8.75 2.21 14.12
CA ALA A 57 8.31 2.78 12.85
C ALA A 57 9.31 2.46 11.72
N LEU A 58 10.60 2.68 11.94
CA LEU A 58 11.64 2.39 10.94
C LEU A 58 11.73 0.90 10.60
N ALA A 59 11.59 0.01 11.60
CA ALA A 59 11.56 -1.43 11.36
C ALA A 59 10.39 -1.85 10.46
N PHE A 60 9.20 -1.28 10.69
CA PHE A 60 8.04 -1.50 9.82
C PHE A 60 8.27 -0.94 8.42
N THR A 61 8.83 0.26 8.29
CA THR A 61 9.19 0.84 6.98
C THR A 61 10.09 -0.09 6.17
N ASN A 62 11.12 -0.66 6.80
CA ASN A 62 12.02 -1.59 6.12
C ASN A 62 11.28 -2.87 5.68
N ALA A 63 10.42 -3.43 6.53
CA ALA A 63 9.64 -4.62 6.19
C ALA A 63 8.66 -4.37 5.02
N VAL A 64 8.06 -3.17 4.95
CA VAL A 64 7.24 -2.76 3.79
C VAL A 64 8.13 -2.61 2.54
N GLY A 65 9.33 -2.05 2.69
CA GLY A 65 10.32 -1.97 1.60
C GLY A 65 10.74 -3.34 1.05
N GLU A 66 10.90 -4.34 1.91
CA GLU A 66 11.26 -5.71 1.49
C GLU A 66 10.16 -6.36 0.62
N ILE A 67 8.89 -6.24 1.02
CA ILE A 67 7.79 -6.76 0.20
C ILE A 67 7.60 -5.97 -1.10
N ALA A 68 7.91 -4.68 -1.09
CA ALA A 68 7.86 -3.83 -2.27
C ALA A 68 8.90 -4.27 -3.31
N GLU A 69 10.13 -4.52 -2.87
CA GLU A 69 11.21 -4.97 -3.75
C GLU A 69 10.95 -6.38 -4.30
N ALA A 70 10.43 -7.29 -3.47
CA ALA A 70 10.08 -8.64 -3.90
C ALA A 70 9.00 -8.67 -5.00
N GLU A 71 8.10 -7.69 -5.01
CA GLU A 71 7.01 -7.57 -6.00
C GLU A 71 7.33 -6.61 -7.15
N GLY A 72 8.45 -5.88 -7.08
CA GLY A 72 8.80 -4.85 -8.06
C GLY A 72 7.78 -3.72 -8.16
N HIS A 73 7.09 -3.42 -7.05
CA HIS A 73 6.08 -2.36 -6.95
C HIS A 73 6.36 -1.54 -5.69
N HIS A 74 6.62 -0.25 -5.83
CA HIS A 74 7.20 0.57 -4.76
C HIS A 74 6.22 1.64 -4.24
N PRO A 75 6.10 1.82 -2.91
CA PRO A 75 5.25 2.85 -2.32
C PRO A 75 6.00 4.16 -2.07
N GLY A 76 5.24 5.22 -1.82
CA GLY A 76 5.70 6.33 -1.00
C GLY A 76 5.73 5.94 0.49
N LEU A 77 6.86 6.17 1.16
CA LEU A 77 7.03 5.91 2.60
C LEU A 77 7.51 7.16 3.32
N LEU A 78 6.70 7.66 4.26
CA LEU A 78 7.09 8.73 5.18
C LEU A 78 7.21 8.17 6.58
N THR A 79 8.45 8.05 7.07
CA THR A 79 8.74 7.57 8.43
C THR A 79 9.01 8.74 9.35
N GLU A 80 8.24 8.83 10.42
CA GLU A 80 8.32 9.87 11.44
C GLU A 80 8.31 9.24 12.85
N TRP A 81 8.47 10.07 13.90
CA TRP A 81 8.46 9.57 15.27
C TRP A 81 7.14 8.86 15.61
N GLY A 82 7.20 7.53 15.74
CA GLY A 82 6.05 6.71 16.10
C GLY A 82 4.96 6.65 15.04
N LYS A 83 5.30 6.88 13.76
CA LYS A 83 4.34 6.85 12.65
C LYS A 83 5.03 6.49 11.33
N VAL A 84 4.35 5.69 10.51
CA VAL A 84 4.69 5.50 9.08
C VAL A 84 3.45 5.77 8.26
N THR A 85 3.51 6.74 7.36
CA THR A 85 2.49 6.89 6.29
C THR A 85 2.96 6.08 5.10
N VAL A 86 2.11 5.17 4.63
CA VAL A 86 2.35 4.34 3.44
C VAL A 86 1.35 4.74 2.37
N THR A 87 1.85 4.98 1.17
CA THR A 87 1.05 5.43 0.03
C THR A 87 1.36 4.56 -1.19
N TRP A 88 0.35 3.90 -1.74
CA TRP A 88 0.45 3.03 -2.92
C TRP A 88 -0.27 3.64 -4.12
N TRP A 89 0.43 3.72 -5.25
CA TRP A 89 -0.14 4.05 -6.55
C TRP A 89 0.80 3.60 -7.67
N SER A 90 0.25 3.49 -8.87
CA SER A 90 1.02 3.11 -10.05
C SER A 90 1.52 4.36 -10.80
N HIS A 91 2.80 4.69 -10.61
CA HIS A 91 3.46 5.87 -11.18
C HIS A 91 3.34 5.96 -12.71
N SER A 92 3.48 4.83 -13.41
CA SER A 92 3.49 4.76 -14.88
C SER A 92 2.16 5.19 -15.50
N ILE A 93 1.05 4.92 -14.83
CA ILE A 93 -0.31 5.20 -15.31
C ILE A 93 -0.96 6.40 -14.62
N LYS A 94 -0.31 6.99 -13.60
CA LYS A 94 -0.84 8.07 -12.76
C LYS A 94 -2.24 7.73 -12.23
N GLY A 95 -2.33 6.69 -11.42
CA GLY A 95 -3.57 6.25 -10.80
C GLY A 95 -3.44 4.86 -10.18
N LEU A 96 -4.59 4.26 -9.88
CA LEU A 96 -4.66 2.97 -9.22
C LEU A 96 -4.69 1.82 -10.23
N HIS A 97 -3.79 0.87 -10.04
CA HIS A 97 -3.80 -0.46 -10.63
C HIS A 97 -4.18 -1.48 -9.54
N ARG A 98 -4.58 -2.69 -9.95
CA ARG A 98 -4.90 -3.78 -9.02
C ARG A 98 -3.74 -4.08 -8.04
N ASN A 99 -2.50 -3.92 -8.50
CA ASN A 99 -1.30 -4.10 -7.68
C ASN A 99 -1.28 -3.20 -6.43
N ASP A 100 -1.81 -1.99 -6.52
CA ASP A 100 -1.84 -1.05 -5.39
C ASP A 100 -2.68 -1.64 -4.25
N PHE A 101 -3.82 -2.26 -4.57
CA PHE A 101 -4.68 -2.94 -3.59
C PHE A 101 -4.04 -4.22 -3.03
N ILE A 102 -3.33 -4.98 -3.87
CA ILE A 102 -2.55 -6.16 -3.44
C ILE A 102 -1.51 -5.74 -2.41
N MET A 103 -0.76 -4.68 -2.70
CA MET A 103 0.30 -4.19 -1.82
C MET A 103 -0.24 -3.53 -0.55
N CYS A 104 -1.42 -2.89 -0.59
CA CYS A 104 -2.15 -2.46 0.61
C CYS A 104 -2.45 -3.66 1.53
N ALA A 105 -3.05 -4.72 0.99
CA ALA A 105 -3.41 -5.92 1.77
C ALA A 105 -2.18 -6.65 2.34
N ARG A 106 -1.05 -6.65 1.61
CA ARG A 106 0.22 -7.22 2.09
C ARG A 106 0.87 -6.34 3.16
N THR A 107 0.80 -5.02 3.01
CA THR A 107 1.26 -4.07 4.03
C THR A 107 0.49 -4.27 5.35
N ASP A 108 -0.82 -4.53 5.28
CA ASP A 108 -1.62 -4.86 6.47
C ASP A 108 -1.13 -6.16 7.15
N LYS A 109 -0.73 -7.17 6.37
CA LYS A 109 -0.15 -8.40 6.92
C LYS A 109 1.19 -8.17 7.62
N VAL A 110 2.03 -7.30 7.07
CA VAL A 110 3.27 -6.88 7.74
C VAL A 110 2.93 -6.13 9.04
N ALA A 111 1.87 -5.32 9.05
CA ALA A 111 1.48 -4.54 10.21
C ALA A 111 0.92 -5.39 11.36
N GLU A 112 0.27 -6.53 11.06
CA GLU A 112 -0.25 -7.49 12.05
C GLU A 112 0.85 -8.09 12.92
N THR A 113 2.05 -8.29 12.37
CA THR A 113 3.19 -8.88 13.08
C THR A 113 4.22 -7.84 13.54
N ALA A 114 4.01 -6.56 13.21
CA ALA A 114 4.94 -5.49 13.54
C ALA A 114 4.96 -5.19 15.05
N GLU A 115 6.17 -5.13 15.61
CA GLU A 115 6.34 -4.81 17.02
C GLU A 115 6.01 -3.34 17.31
N GLY A 116 5.45 -3.08 18.49
CA GLY A 116 5.30 -1.72 19.00
C GLY A 116 4.22 -0.88 18.31
N ARG A 117 3.27 -1.51 17.60
CA ARG A 117 2.04 -0.87 17.10
C ARG A 117 1.22 -0.23 18.23
N LYS A 118 0.44 0.80 17.89
CA LYS A 118 -0.56 1.45 18.74
C LYS A 118 -1.95 1.26 18.15
#